data_AF-A0A349PRX3-F1
#
_entry.id   AF-A0A349PRX3-F1
#
_cell.length_a   1.000
_cell.length_b   1.000
_cell.length_c   1.000
_cell.angle_alpha   90.00
_cell.angle_beta   90.00
_cell.angle_gamma   90.00
#
_symmetry.space_group_name_H-M   'P 1'
#
loop_
_entity.id
_entity.type
_entity.pdbx_description
1 polymer ?
#
loop_
_entity_poly.entity_id
_entity_poly.type
_entity_poly.pdbx_seq_one_letter_code
_entity_poly.pdbx_strand_id
1 'polypeptide(L)'
;MNIKFKRSLRAALCLLLCAAFFTGGVFAAGKLQKRTITVYSGVDIYIDDAKLDARDANGNPVETFVYNGTTYLPVRAVGEAVGKAVQWESKTSSVYIGQHKSDKPAVWLDELDYFDSSYNPLKKGENMKDNVGNTYEHALRIGHWSGYNVYKLNGQYSAISGVLFRTYNCRSESAVSDLKIYGDDELLYSASVTKGVDPVEFYIDLTGVLELKIACGDSWTINGKYAAGLGNCGLWA
;
A
#
# COMPACT_ATOMS: atom_id res chain seq x y z
N MET A 1 16.43 -69.66 -20.63
CA MET A 1 15.97 -68.43 -19.94
C MET A 1 15.52 -67.41 -20.98
N ASN A 2 14.22 -67.16 -21.07
CA ASN A 2 13.55 -66.54 -22.22
C ASN A 2 13.81 -65.02 -22.34
N ILE A 3 14.09 -64.54 -23.55
CA ILE A 3 14.41 -63.13 -23.88
C ILE A 3 13.31 -62.16 -23.40
N LYS A 4 12.05 -62.62 -23.33
CA LYS A 4 10.92 -61.84 -22.79
C LYS A 4 11.06 -61.52 -21.30
N PHE A 5 11.67 -62.41 -20.49
CA PHE A 5 11.82 -62.22 -19.04
C PHE A 5 12.91 -61.18 -18.69
N LYS A 6 13.96 -61.06 -19.52
CA LYS A 6 14.99 -60.03 -19.37
C LYS A 6 14.50 -58.63 -19.76
N ARG A 7 13.46 -58.51 -20.60
CA ARG A 7 12.86 -57.23 -21.00
C ARG A 7 11.87 -56.71 -19.96
N SER A 8 11.09 -57.59 -19.32
CA SER A 8 10.18 -57.20 -18.23
C SER A 8 10.93 -56.81 -16.95
N LEU A 9 12.05 -57.48 -16.64
CA LEU A 9 12.86 -57.16 -15.47
C LEU A 9 13.62 -55.83 -15.61
N ARG A 10 14.04 -55.46 -16.84
CA ARG A 10 14.66 -54.15 -17.13
C ARG A 10 13.63 -53.00 -17.11
N ALA A 11 12.39 -53.24 -17.54
CA ALA A 11 11.33 -52.24 -17.47
C ALA A 11 10.88 -51.97 -16.03
N ALA A 12 10.81 -53.00 -15.18
CA ALA A 12 10.48 -52.85 -13.76
C ALA A 12 11.56 -52.09 -12.96
N LEU A 13 12.84 -52.26 -13.31
CA LEU A 13 13.95 -51.57 -12.63
C LEU A 13 14.03 -50.07 -12.97
N CYS A 14 13.67 -49.67 -14.20
CA CYS A 14 13.61 -48.24 -14.59
C CYS A 14 12.40 -47.51 -13.96
N LEU A 15 11.27 -48.19 -13.75
CA LEU A 15 10.10 -47.61 -13.08
C LEU A 15 10.32 -47.38 -11.58
N LEU A 16 11.12 -48.24 -10.92
CA LEU A 16 11.52 -48.05 -9.53
C LEU A 16 12.57 -46.94 -9.35
N LEU A 17 13.37 -46.63 -10.37
CA LEU A 17 14.34 -45.52 -10.35
C LEU A 17 13.70 -44.15 -10.61
N CYS A 18 12.56 -44.07 -11.30
CA CYS A 18 11.79 -42.83 -11.45
C CYS A 18 10.93 -42.48 -10.22
N ALA A 19 10.63 -43.46 -9.35
CA ALA A 19 9.88 -43.23 -8.11
C ALA A 19 10.73 -42.65 -6.97
N ALA A 20 12.06 -42.61 -7.13
CA ALA A 20 13.00 -42.10 -6.12
C ALA A 20 13.36 -40.60 -6.28
N PHE A 21 12.79 -39.91 -7.27
CA PHE A 21 13.00 -38.46 -7.51
C PHE A 21 11.84 -37.55 -7.05
N PHE A 22 10.89 -38.08 -6.28
CA PHE A 22 9.96 -37.26 -5.48
C PHE A 22 10.43 -37.18 -4.02
N THR A 23 11.74 -37.00 -3.81
CA THR A 23 12.24 -36.48 -2.54
C THR A 23 12.25 -34.95 -2.63
N GLY A 24 11.49 -34.32 -1.74
CA GLY A 24 11.82 -32.95 -1.31
C GLY A 24 11.26 -31.81 -2.13
N GLY A 25 9.99 -31.88 -2.54
CA GLY A 25 9.17 -30.67 -2.57
C GLY A 25 8.69 -30.34 -1.16
N VAL A 26 9.60 -30.02 -0.22
CA VAL A 26 9.18 -29.31 0.99
C VAL A 26 8.76 -27.94 0.49
N PHE A 27 7.48 -27.79 0.15
CA PHE A 27 6.85 -26.49 0.28
C PHE A 27 7.16 -26.09 1.72
N ALA A 28 8.00 -25.07 1.89
CA ALA A 28 8.12 -24.41 3.17
C ALA A 28 6.69 -24.01 3.53
N ALA A 29 6.07 -24.78 4.44
CA ALA A 29 4.82 -24.40 5.05
C ALA A 29 5.10 -22.99 5.59
N GLY A 30 4.41 -21.99 5.04
CA GLY A 30 4.63 -20.61 5.42
C GLY A 30 4.63 -20.49 6.94
N LYS A 31 5.43 -19.56 7.46
CA LYS A 31 5.56 -19.27 8.90
C LYS A 31 4.21 -19.11 9.62
N LEU A 32 3.16 -18.78 8.85
CA LEU A 32 1.78 -18.67 9.31
C LEU A 32 1.06 -20.03 9.27
N GLN A 33 0.60 -20.47 10.44
CA GLN A 33 -0.25 -21.65 10.58
C GLN A 33 -1.66 -21.24 11.02
N LYS A 34 -2.68 -21.73 10.30
CA LYS A 34 -4.07 -21.57 10.73
C LYS A 34 -4.31 -22.41 11.98
N ARG A 35 -4.89 -21.80 13.02
CA ARG A 35 -5.33 -22.46 14.25
C ARG A 35 -6.71 -21.94 14.66
N THR A 36 -7.50 -22.81 15.27
CA THR A 36 -8.76 -22.41 15.91
C THR A 36 -8.49 -22.23 17.40
N ILE A 37 -8.91 -21.08 17.94
CA ILE A 37 -8.81 -20.75 19.36
C ILE A 37 -10.18 -20.30 19.87
N THR A 38 -10.44 -20.53 21.16
CA THR A 38 -11.58 -19.95 21.87
C THR A 38 -11.11 -18.67 22.55
N VAL A 39 -11.84 -17.57 22.35
CA VAL A 39 -11.48 -16.26 22.89
C VAL A 39 -12.66 -15.64 23.61
N TYR A 40 -12.39 -14.63 24.45
CA TYR A 40 -13.41 -13.84 25.14
C TYR A 40 -13.38 -12.40 24.63
N SER A 41 -14.52 -11.93 24.14
CA SER A 41 -14.73 -10.58 23.61
C SER A 41 -15.14 -9.58 24.69
N GLY A 42 -15.17 -8.29 24.33
CA GLY A 42 -15.66 -7.21 25.20
C GLY A 42 -14.59 -6.51 26.02
N VAL A 43 -13.34 -6.51 25.53
CA VAL A 43 -12.21 -5.83 26.19
C VAL A 43 -12.15 -4.37 25.73
N ASP A 44 -12.42 -3.45 26.64
CA ASP A 44 -12.18 -2.03 26.41
C ASP A 44 -10.72 -1.66 26.66
N ILE A 45 -10.14 -0.85 25.79
CA ILE A 45 -8.76 -0.38 25.87
C ILE A 45 -8.75 1.13 25.99
N TYR A 46 -7.89 1.65 26.86
CA TYR A 46 -7.73 3.08 27.10
C TYR A 46 -6.26 3.45 26.91
N ILE A 47 -6.01 4.56 26.24
CA ILE A 47 -4.70 5.21 26.09
C ILE A 47 -4.88 6.63 26.59
N ASP A 48 -4.14 7.00 27.64
CA ASP A 48 -4.27 8.29 28.32
C ASP A 48 -5.72 8.64 28.69
N ASP A 49 -6.41 7.69 29.33
CA ASP A 49 -7.84 7.75 29.71
C ASP A 49 -8.84 7.90 28.55
N ALA A 50 -8.38 7.93 27.31
CA ALA A 50 -9.23 7.91 26.12
C ALA A 50 -9.46 6.47 25.65
N LYS A 51 -10.74 6.08 25.50
CA LYS A 51 -11.10 4.76 24.95
C LYS A 51 -10.63 4.65 23.50
N LEU A 52 -9.84 3.62 23.19
CA LEU A 52 -9.35 3.33 21.85
C LEU A 52 -10.49 2.75 21.00
N ASP A 53 -10.82 3.45 19.92
CA ASP A 53 -11.70 2.94 18.86
C ASP A 53 -10.85 2.16 17.84
N ALA A 54 -10.66 0.86 18.09
CA ALA A 54 -9.79 0.03 17.25
C ALA A 54 -10.42 -0.21 15.87
N ARG A 55 -9.75 0.27 14.81
CA ARG A 55 -10.18 0.12 13.42
C ARG A 55 -9.10 -0.48 12.53
N ASP A 56 -9.52 -1.07 11.41
CA ASP A 56 -8.63 -1.52 10.34
C ASP A 56 -8.35 -0.38 9.35
N ALA A 57 -7.56 -0.66 8.31
CA ALA A 57 -7.21 0.30 7.27
C ALA A 57 -8.40 0.83 6.47
N ASN A 58 -9.56 0.17 6.52
CA ASN A 58 -10.78 0.57 5.82
C ASN A 58 -11.78 1.23 6.78
N GLY A 59 -11.37 1.55 8.01
CA GLY A 59 -12.22 2.13 9.04
C GLY A 59 -13.20 1.14 9.68
N ASN A 60 -13.09 -0.18 9.43
CA ASN A 60 -13.96 -1.16 10.07
C ASN A 60 -13.52 -1.40 11.51
N PRO A 61 -14.45 -1.54 12.47
CA PRO A 61 -14.11 -1.92 13.84
C PRO A 61 -13.37 -3.26 13.87
N VAL A 62 -12.27 -3.32 14.63
CA VAL A 62 -11.50 -4.54 14.86
C VAL A 62 -11.65 -4.96 16.31
N GLU A 63 -12.06 -6.21 16.50
CA GLU A 63 -12.32 -6.75 17.82
C GLU A 63 -11.02 -7.04 18.59
N THR A 64 -11.01 -6.62 19.85
CA THR A 64 -10.03 -6.99 20.86
C THR A 64 -10.53 -8.21 21.63
N PHE A 65 -9.63 -9.10 22.04
CA PHE A 65 -10.04 -10.33 22.72
C PHE A 65 -9.01 -10.80 23.74
N VAL A 66 -9.49 -11.56 24.72
CA VAL A 66 -8.65 -12.30 25.67
C VAL A 66 -8.49 -13.73 25.20
N TYR A 67 -7.25 -14.19 25.12
CA TYR A 67 -6.89 -15.59 24.90
C TYR A 67 -5.88 -16.03 25.96
N ASN A 68 -6.20 -17.11 26.70
CA ASN A 68 -5.37 -17.64 27.80
C ASN A 68 -4.93 -16.58 28.82
N GLY A 69 -5.86 -15.70 29.25
CA GLY A 69 -5.57 -14.65 30.23
C GLY A 69 -4.72 -13.49 29.68
N THR A 70 -4.41 -13.48 28.39
CA THR A 70 -3.67 -12.40 27.72
C THR A 70 -4.59 -11.65 26.77
N THR A 71 -4.54 -10.32 26.83
CA THR A 71 -5.28 -9.44 25.90
C THR A 71 -4.51 -9.29 24.60
N TYR A 72 -5.18 -9.53 23.46
CA TYR A 72 -4.64 -9.36 22.13
C TYR A 72 -5.27 -8.14 21.46
N LEU A 73 -4.40 -7.29 20.90
CA LEU A 73 -4.76 -5.99 20.36
C LEU A 73 -4.39 -5.88 18.88
N PRO A 74 -5.21 -5.18 18.07
CA PRO A 74 -4.84 -4.81 16.71
C PRO A 74 -3.63 -3.88 16.75
N VAL A 75 -2.48 -4.38 16.31
CA VAL A 75 -1.21 -3.64 16.36
C VAL A 75 -1.27 -2.31 15.62
N ARG A 76 -2.04 -2.20 14.54
CA ARG A 76 -2.24 -0.95 13.78
C ARG A 76 -2.93 0.12 14.62
N ALA A 77 -4.08 -0.22 15.23
CA ALA A 77 -4.83 0.72 16.08
C ALA A 77 -3.98 1.20 17.28
N VAL A 78 -3.22 0.29 17.88
CA VAL A 78 -2.30 0.66 18.97
C VAL A 78 -1.19 1.58 18.44
N GLY A 79 -0.58 1.25 17.29
CA GLY A 79 0.47 2.05 16.66
C GLY A 79 0.02 3.48 16.34
N GLU A 80 -1.14 3.64 15.72
CA GLU A 80 -1.74 4.95 15.42
C GLU A 80 -1.98 5.77 16.69
N ALA A 81 -2.53 5.13 17.73
CA ALA A 81 -2.79 5.82 18.99
C ALA A 81 -1.52 6.27 19.73
N VAL A 82 -0.38 5.61 19.50
CA VAL A 82 0.93 6.02 20.08
C VAL A 82 1.82 6.76 19.08
N GLY A 83 1.29 7.18 17.93
CA GLY A 83 2.02 7.94 16.91
C GLY A 83 3.19 7.18 16.29
N LYS A 84 3.04 5.86 16.08
CA LYS A 84 4.03 5.00 15.45
C LYS A 84 3.42 4.30 14.24
N ALA A 85 4.04 4.51 13.09
CA ALA A 85 3.70 3.77 11.88
C ALA A 85 3.88 2.26 12.10
N VAL A 86 2.99 1.47 11.51
CA VAL A 86 3.03 0.00 11.58
C VAL A 86 3.19 -0.56 10.18
N GLN A 87 4.24 -1.35 9.96
CA GLN A 87 4.57 -1.93 8.67
C GLN A 87 4.55 -3.46 8.73
N TRP A 88 4.00 -4.09 7.70
CA TRP A 88 4.02 -5.55 7.53
C TRP A 88 5.04 -5.98 6.48
N GLU A 89 5.96 -6.86 6.87
CA GLU A 89 6.92 -7.49 5.95
C GLU A 89 6.48 -8.93 5.63
N SER A 90 5.94 -9.12 4.43
CA SER A 90 5.42 -10.39 3.95
C SER A 90 6.49 -11.49 3.85
N LYS A 91 7.73 -11.16 3.47
CA LYS A 91 8.82 -12.15 3.29
C LYS A 91 9.14 -12.88 4.59
N THR A 92 9.06 -12.18 5.72
CA THR A 92 9.40 -12.73 7.04
C THR A 92 8.19 -12.93 7.96
N SER A 93 6.99 -12.54 7.49
CA SER A 93 5.77 -12.47 8.31
C SER A 93 6.02 -11.73 9.62
N SER A 94 6.52 -10.50 9.50
CA SER A 94 6.91 -9.65 10.64
C SER A 94 6.16 -8.34 10.63
N VAL A 95 5.88 -7.82 11.83
CA VAL A 95 5.34 -6.48 12.05
C VAL A 95 6.45 -5.60 12.61
N TYR A 96 6.65 -4.42 12.03
CA TYR A 96 7.50 -3.37 12.55
C TYR A 96 6.64 -2.22 13.07
N ILE A 97 7.03 -1.64 14.20
CA ILE A 97 6.37 -0.51 14.83
C ILE A 97 7.40 0.63 14.93
N GLY A 98 7.09 1.78 14.36
CA GLY A 98 8.00 2.91 14.22
C GLY A 98 8.93 2.78 13.02
N GLN A 99 10.20 3.14 13.22
CA GLN A 99 11.19 3.22 12.15
C GLN A 99 11.50 1.84 11.56
N HIS A 100 11.38 1.71 10.24
CA HIS A 100 11.77 0.50 9.53
C HIS A 100 12.35 0.84 8.16
N LYS A 101 13.58 0.36 7.90
CA LYS A 101 14.19 0.44 6.58
C LYS A 101 13.58 -0.63 5.68
N SER A 102 12.70 -0.21 4.79
CA SER A 102 11.97 -1.04 3.83
C SER A 102 12.25 -0.58 2.41
N ASP A 103 12.08 -1.47 1.42
CA ASP A 103 12.01 -1.13 0.00
C ASP A 103 10.61 -0.67 -0.43
N LYS A 104 9.66 -0.66 0.51
CA LYS A 104 8.25 -0.27 0.32
C LYS A 104 7.81 0.75 1.38
N PRO A 105 6.89 1.65 1.03
CA PRO A 105 6.32 2.60 1.97
C PRO A 105 5.52 1.89 3.08
N ALA A 106 5.32 2.61 4.19
CA ALA A 106 4.52 2.18 5.33
C ALA A 106 3.04 2.04 4.98
N VAL A 107 2.54 2.96 4.16
CA VAL A 107 1.17 2.98 3.66
C VAL A 107 1.15 3.62 2.27
N TRP A 108 0.29 3.11 1.39
CA TRP A 108 0.02 3.73 0.11
C TRP A 108 -1.07 4.78 0.24
N LEU A 109 -0.94 5.88 -0.49
CA LEU A 109 -1.89 6.99 -0.40
C LEU A 109 -3.31 6.59 -0.87
N ASP A 110 -3.45 5.59 -1.75
CA ASP A 110 -4.75 5.07 -2.17
C ASP A 110 -5.42 4.15 -1.14
N GLU A 111 -4.70 3.77 -0.10
CA GLU A 111 -5.17 2.98 1.04
C GLU A 111 -5.35 3.84 2.31
N LEU A 112 -5.03 5.13 2.24
CA LEU A 112 -5.13 6.05 3.36
C LEU A 112 -6.41 6.88 3.27
N ASP A 113 -7.20 6.86 4.34
CA ASP A 113 -8.37 7.72 4.46
C ASP A 113 -7.97 9.19 4.64
N TYR A 114 -8.69 10.08 3.96
CA TYR A 114 -8.51 11.52 4.10
C TYR A 114 -9.41 12.06 5.24
N PHE A 115 -8.91 13.09 5.92
CA PHE A 115 -9.59 13.79 7.01
C PHE A 115 -10.54 14.88 6.51
N ASP A 116 -10.08 15.71 5.56
CA ASP A 116 -10.86 16.78 4.94
C ASP A 116 -10.62 16.80 3.43
N SER A 117 -11.58 17.32 2.66
CA SER A 117 -11.41 17.50 1.23
C SER A 117 -12.26 18.62 0.67
N SER A 118 -11.73 19.30 -0.35
CA SER A 118 -12.52 20.12 -1.27
C SER A 118 -12.55 19.43 -2.62
N TYR A 119 -13.75 19.14 -3.13
CA TYR A 119 -14.02 18.37 -4.36
C TYR A 119 -13.47 16.93 -4.41
N ASN A 120 -12.66 16.51 -3.43
CA ASN A 120 -12.06 15.19 -3.30
C ASN A 120 -11.45 14.70 -4.63
N PRO A 121 -10.41 15.40 -5.14
CA PRO A 121 -9.85 15.15 -6.46
C PRO A 121 -9.07 13.83 -6.53
N LEU A 122 -8.52 13.33 -5.43
CA LEU A 122 -7.73 12.10 -5.41
C LEU A 122 -8.63 10.89 -5.19
N LYS A 123 -8.69 9.99 -6.17
CA LYS A 123 -9.42 8.73 -6.05
C LYS A 123 -8.60 7.59 -6.64
N LYS A 124 -8.85 6.37 -6.18
CA LYS A 124 -8.22 5.17 -6.77
C LYS A 124 -8.45 5.16 -8.29
N GLY A 125 -7.35 5.00 -9.01
CA GLY A 125 -7.30 4.91 -10.46
C GLY A 125 -7.30 3.44 -10.89
N GLU A 126 -8.12 3.10 -11.87
CA GLU A 126 -8.15 1.75 -12.44
C GLU A 126 -7.50 1.75 -13.82
N ASN A 127 -6.60 0.78 -14.06
CA ASN A 127 -5.98 0.54 -15.38
C ASN A 127 -5.35 1.79 -16.01
N MET A 128 -4.85 2.72 -15.18
CA MET A 128 -4.25 3.95 -15.65
C MET A 128 -2.86 3.67 -16.23
N LYS A 129 -2.56 4.36 -17.34
CA LYS A 129 -1.23 4.38 -17.96
C LYS A 129 -0.70 5.80 -17.98
N ASP A 130 0.58 5.96 -17.74
CA ASP A 130 1.26 7.23 -18.02
C ASP A 130 1.43 7.48 -19.53
N ASN A 131 1.97 8.63 -19.90
CA ASN A 131 2.15 9.05 -21.29
C ASN A 131 3.22 8.28 -22.06
N VAL A 132 4.03 7.46 -21.39
CA VAL A 132 5.01 6.55 -22.02
C VAL A 132 4.54 5.09 -22.05
N GLY A 133 3.44 4.78 -21.35
CA GLY A 133 2.73 3.50 -21.43
C GLY A 133 2.88 2.60 -20.20
N ASN A 134 3.56 3.04 -19.14
CA ASN A 134 3.71 2.28 -17.90
C ASN A 134 2.41 2.28 -17.09
N THR A 135 2.24 1.24 -16.28
CA THR A 135 1.15 1.09 -15.29
C THR A 135 1.72 1.07 -13.88
N TYR A 136 0.94 1.53 -12.90
CA TYR A 136 1.32 1.56 -11.49
C TYR A 136 0.41 0.63 -10.68
N GLU A 137 0.97 -0.06 -9.69
CA GLU A 137 0.22 -0.95 -8.78
C GLU A 137 -0.74 -0.12 -7.91
N HIS A 138 -0.23 0.99 -7.39
CA HIS A 138 -1.00 1.95 -6.60
C HIS A 138 -1.19 3.23 -7.41
N ALA A 139 -2.28 3.31 -8.17
CA ALA A 139 -2.60 4.47 -9.00
C ALA A 139 -3.72 5.30 -8.38
N LEU A 140 -3.55 6.62 -8.38
CA LEU A 140 -4.57 7.60 -8.07
C LEU A 140 -4.87 8.42 -9.32
N ARG A 141 -6.15 8.54 -9.66
CA ARG A 141 -6.63 9.56 -10.61
C ARG A 141 -6.80 10.88 -9.88
N ILE A 142 -6.47 11.96 -10.57
CA ILE A 142 -6.76 13.32 -10.11
C ILE A 142 -7.91 13.85 -10.97
N GLY A 143 -9.04 14.14 -10.34
CA GLY A 143 -10.31 14.34 -11.02
C GLY A 143 -11.07 15.57 -10.59
N HIS A 144 -10.48 16.76 -10.74
CA HIS A 144 -11.19 18.04 -10.69
C HIS A 144 -10.27 19.21 -11.11
N TRP A 145 -10.80 20.32 -11.62
CA TRP A 145 -10.01 21.52 -11.98
C TRP A 145 -9.42 22.31 -10.79
N SER A 146 -9.72 21.87 -9.55
CA SER A 146 -9.29 22.49 -8.30
C SER A 146 -9.65 21.58 -7.13
N GLY A 147 -9.06 21.78 -5.96
CA GLY A 147 -9.44 21.04 -4.76
C GLY A 147 -8.26 20.35 -4.10
N TYR A 148 -8.56 19.61 -3.05
CA TYR A 148 -7.54 19.00 -2.21
C TYR A 148 -8.09 17.81 -1.41
N ASN A 149 -7.16 17.00 -0.93
CA ASN A 149 -7.36 16.04 0.16
C ASN A 149 -6.36 16.34 1.28
N VAL A 150 -6.82 16.30 2.52
CA VAL A 150 -6.03 16.49 3.74
C VAL A 150 -5.95 15.17 4.49
N TYR A 151 -4.79 14.83 5.01
CA TYR A 151 -4.50 13.60 5.75
C TYR A 151 -3.86 13.95 7.09
N LYS A 152 -4.30 13.30 8.17
CA LYS A 152 -3.65 13.41 9.49
C LYS A 152 -2.51 12.40 9.58
N LEU A 153 -1.28 12.90 9.59
CA LEU A 153 -0.07 12.09 9.66
C LEU A 153 0.41 11.86 11.09
N ASN A 154 0.04 12.74 12.03
CA ASN A 154 0.45 12.66 13.44
C ASN A 154 1.97 12.53 13.64
N GLY A 155 2.78 13.03 12.70
CA GLY A 155 4.24 12.93 12.76
C GLY A 155 4.81 11.51 12.61
N GLN A 156 4.00 10.53 12.20
CA GLN A 156 4.42 9.12 12.18
C GLN A 156 5.17 8.71 10.90
N TYR A 157 5.26 9.60 9.91
CA TYR A 157 5.91 9.36 8.63
C TYR A 157 7.07 10.35 8.42
N SER A 158 8.17 9.87 7.85
CA SER A 158 9.38 10.64 7.55
C SER A 158 9.42 11.17 6.12
N ALA A 159 8.67 10.59 5.19
CA ALA A 159 8.65 11.06 3.81
C ALA A 159 7.39 10.65 3.04
N ILE A 160 7.13 11.31 1.91
CA ILE A 160 6.23 10.85 0.86
C ILE A 160 6.98 10.81 -0.47
N SER A 161 6.75 9.76 -1.26
CA SER A 161 7.29 9.64 -2.61
C SER A 161 6.24 9.17 -3.58
N GLY A 162 6.44 9.44 -4.87
CA GLY A 162 5.58 8.91 -5.92
C GLY A 162 5.97 9.43 -7.29
N VAL A 163 5.12 9.18 -8.27
CA VAL A 163 5.28 9.64 -9.65
C VAL A 163 4.06 10.46 -10.05
N LEU A 164 4.23 11.73 -10.37
CA LEU A 164 3.21 12.52 -11.05
C LEU A 164 3.30 12.27 -12.55
N PHE A 165 2.19 11.90 -13.19
CA PHE A 165 2.21 11.58 -14.61
C PHE A 165 1.03 12.13 -15.38
N ARG A 166 1.25 12.38 -16.68
CA ARG A 166 0.19 12.63 -17.66
C ARG A 166 -0.44 11.30 -18.07
N THR A 167 -1.76 11.22 -18.13
CA THR A 167 -2.42 9.98 -18.56
C THR A 167 -2.24 9.73 -20.06
N TYR A 168 -2.15 8.46 -20.44
CA TYR A 168 -1.93 8.04 -21.83
C TYR A 168 -2.99 8.60 -22.79
N ASN A 169 -4.25 8.65 -22.40
CA ASN A 169 -5.35 9.14 -23.23
C ASN A 169 -5.38 10.68 -23.40
N CYS A 170 -4.61 11.41 -22.59
CA CYS A 170 -4.45 12.88 -22.66
C CYS A 170 -3.01 13.29 -23.01
N ARG A 171 -2.15 12.36 -23.45
CA ARG A 171 -0.71 12.60 -23.71
C ARG A 171 -0.41 13.64 -24.80
N SER A 172 -1.36 13.88 -25.70
CA SER A 172 -1.22 14.84 -26.80
C SER A 172 -1.86 16.21 -26.51
N GLU A 173 -2.53 16.35 -25.36
CA GLU A 173 -3.26 17.56 -24.97
C GLU A 173 -2.35 18.55 -24.25
N SER A 174 -2.42 19.84 -24.61
CA SER A 174 -1.49 20.88 -24.09
C SER A 174 -1.87 21.47 -22.73
N ALA A 175 -3.05 21.16 -22.19
CA ALA A 175 -3.46 21.64 -20.87
C ALA A 175 -2.53 21.09 -19.78
N VAL A 176 -2.06 21.99 -18.92
CA VAL A 176 -1.14 21.72 -17.80
C VAL A 176 -1.93 21.22 -16.59
N SER A 177 -1.39 20.27 -15.85
CA SER A 177 -1.96 19.77 -14.58
C SER A 177 -0.95 19.96 -13.45
N ASP A 178 -1.29 20.78 -12.44
CA ASP A 178 -0.38 21.24 -11.38
C ASP A 178 -0.61 20.58 -10.02
N LEU A 179 0.34 19.79 -9.55
CA LEU A 179 0.33 19.18 -8.21
C LEU A 179 1.01 20.11 -7.20
N LYS A 180 0.39 20.29 -6.03
CA LYS A 180 1.00 20.94 -4.86
C LYS A 180 0.84 20.07 -3.64
N ILE A 181 1.91 19.93 -2.87
CA ILE A 181 1.94 19.16 -1.63
C ILE A 181 2.40 20.08 -0.50
N TYR A 182 1.62 20.13 0.55
CA TYR A 182 1.85 20.95 1.73
C TYR A 182 1.96 20.07 2.97
N GLY A 183 2.85 20.44 3.89
CA GLY A 183 2.93 19.89 5.24
C GLY A 183 2.69 21.02 6.24
N ASP A 184 1.73 20.84 7.15
CA ASP A 184 1.34 21.85 8.15
C ASP A 184 1.11 23.25 7.53
N ASP A 185 0.38 23.27 6.40
CA ASP A 185 0.08 24.44 5.56
C ASP A 185 1.28 25.10 4.83
N GLU A 186 2.51 24.59 5.00
CA GLU A 186 3.68 25.04 4.25
C GLU A 186 3.83 24.28 2.93
N LEU A 187 4.10 24.97 1.82
CA LEU A 187 4.31 24.34 0.51
C LEU A 187 5.66 23.61 0.51
N LEU A 188 5.63 22.28 0.48
CA LEU A 188 6.83 21.45 0.44
C LEU A 188 7.25 21.09 -0.98
N TYR A 189 6.28 20.96 -1.90
CA TYR A 189 6.54 20.54 -3.27
C TYR A 189 5.49 21.05 -4.25
N SER A 190 5.93 21.37 -5.47
CA SER A 190 5.07 21.69 -6.60
C SER A 190 5.68 21.15 -7.88
N ALA A 191 4.84 20.54 -8.72
CA ALA A 191 5.24 20.08 -10.05
C ALA A 191 4.05 20.07 -11.00
N SER A 192 4.34 20.02 -12.29
CA SER A 192 3.33 20.09 -13.34
C SER A 192 3.61 19.06 -14.43
N VAL A 193 2.56 18.52 -15.01
CA VAL A 193 2.64 17.64 -16.20
C VAL A 193 1.81 18.20 -17.34
N THR A 194 2.35 18.10 -18.56
CA THR A 194 1.68 18.50 -19.80
C THR A 194 2.19 17.65 -20.97
N LYS A 195 1.74 17.94 -22.19
CA LYS A 195 2.22 17.29 -23.42
C LYS A 195 3.74 17.31 -23.49
N GLY A 196 4.34 16.15 -23.71
CA GLY A 196 5.79 15.99 -23.91
C GLY A 196 6.63 16.05 -22.63
N VAL A 197 5.99 16.13 -21.45
CA VAL A 197 6.68 16.00 -20.16
C VAL A 197 6.66 14.55 -19.73
N ASP A 198 7.83 13.98 -19.45
CA ASP A 198 7.95 12.62 -18.89
C ASP A 198 7.34 12.54 -17.48
N PRO A 199 6.96 11.34 -16.99
CA PRO A 199 6.55 11.16 -15.60
C PRO A 199 7.57 11.75 -14.62
N VAL A 200 7.10 12.50 -13.63
CA VAL A 200 7.92 13.24 -12.67
C VAL A 200 7.93 12.50 -11.34
N GLU A 201 9.06 11.87 -11.04
CA GLU A 201 9.31 11.27 -9.72
C GLU A 201 9.54 12.35 -8.66
N PHE A 202 9.06 12.11 -7.44
CA PHE A 202 9.30 12.98 -6.30
C PHE A 202 9.54 12.20 -5.02
N TYR A 203 10.30 12.81 -4.12
CA TYR A 203 10.55 12.37 -2.75
C TYR A 203 10.62 13.61 -1.86
N ILE A 204 9.78 13.67 -0.84
CA ILE A 204 9.58 14.86 -0.01
C ILE A 204 9.74 14.45 1.45
N ASP A 205 10.57 15.17 2.19
CA ASP A 205 10.73 15.02 3.64
C ASP A 205 9.44 15.47 4.35
N LEU A 206 8.90 14.60 5.20
CA LEU A 206 7.73 14.84 6.03
C LEU A 206 8.04 14.72 7.53
N THR A 207 9.32 14.72 7.90
CA THR A 207 9.75 14.58 9.29
C THR A 207 9.06 15.61 10.18
N GLY A 208 8.23 15.12 11.10
CA GLY A 208 7.48 15.95 12.05
C GLY A 208 6.19 16.57 11.53
N VAL A 209 5.83 16.36 10.25
CA VAL A 209 4.59 16.88 9.67
C VAL A 209 3.37 16.21 10.30
N LEU A 210 2.43 17.02 10.78
CA LEU A 210 1.20 16.53 11.42
C LEU A 210 0.04 16.42 10.43
N GLU A 211 -0.06 17.36 9.49
CA GLU A 211 -1.09 17.41 8.46
C GLU A 211 -0.46 17.49 7.07
N LEU A 212 -0.84 16.56 6.20
CA LEU A 212 -0.47 16.56 4.78
C LEU A 212 -1.66 17.00 3.94
N LYS A 213 -1.45 18.00 3.08
CA LYS A 213 -2.47 18.45 2.11
C LYS A 213 -1.94 18.30 0.70
N ILE A 214 -2.65 17.53 -0.11
CA ILE A 214 -2.34 17.34 -1.53
C ILE A 214 -3.42 18.06 -2.33
N ALA A 215 -3.01 19.12 -3.01
CA ALA A 215 -3.89 19.99 -3.78
C ALA A 215 -3.61 19.87 -5.27
N CYS A 216 -4.67 19.98 -6.06
CA CYS A 216 -4.62 20.01 -7.51
C CYS A 216 -4.96 21.42 -8.02
N GLY A 217 -4.15 21.96 -8.94
CA GLY A 217 -4.36 23.23 -9.63
C GLY A 217 -5.19 23.08 -10.91
N ASP A 218 -4.95 23.92 -11.90
CA ASP A 218 -5.79 23.99 -13.11
C ASP A 218 -5.72 22.71 -13.97
N SER A 219 -6.83 22.42 -14.67
CA SER A 219 -7.00 21.43 -15.76
C SER A 219 -6.57 19.96 -15.54
N TRP A 220 -7.36 19.20 -14.77
CA TRP A 220 -7.17 17.75 -14.57
C TRP A 220 -8.20 16.86 -15.25
N THR A 221 -9.26 17.45 -15.81
CA THR A 221 -10.24 16.72 -16.63
C THR A 221 -10.30 17.38 -18.00
N ILE A 222 -9.95 16.64 -19.05
CA ILE A 222 -9.97 17.12 -20.43
C ILE A 222 -10.93 16.24 -21.23
N ASN A 223 -11.98 16.83 -21.79
CA ASN A 223 -12.99 16.11 -22.58
C ASN A 223 -13.55 14.87 -21.83
N GLY A 224 -13.82 15.02 -20.53
CA GLY A 224 -14.34 13.95 -19.66
C GLY A 224 -13.32 12.89 -19.24
N LYS A 225 -12.02 13.08 -19.54
CA LYS A 225 -10.94 12.15 -19.20
C LYS A 225 -10.05 12.75 -18.12
N TYR A 226 -9.62 11.92 -17.17
CA TYR A 226 -8.58 12.31 -16.20
C TYR A 226 -7.26 12.53 -16.94
N ALA A 227 -6.70 13.72 -16.80
CA ALA A 227 -5.56 14.18 -17.57
C ALA A 227 -4.23 13.83 -16.91
N ALA A 228 -4.23 13.63 -15.59
CA ALA A 228 -3.04 13.23 -14.85
C ALA A 228 -3.39 12.39 -13.61
N GLY A 229 -2.37 11.77 -13.04
CA GLY A 229 -2.48 10.83 -11.92
C GLY A 229 -1.21 10.78 -11.09
N LEU A 230 -1.30 10.11 -9.95
CA LEU A 230 -0.16 9.74 -9.12
C LEU A 230 0.04 8.23 -9.19
N GLY A 231 1.28 7.81 -9.35
CA GLY A 231 1.69 6.41 -9.39
C GLY A 231 2.58 6.08 -8.20
N ASN A 232 2.31 4.96 -7.54
CA ASN A 232 3.05 4.45 -6.38
C ASN A 232 3.32 5.55 -5.33
N CYS A 233 2.30 6.35 -5.03
CA CYS A 233 2.40 7.41 -4.04
C CYS A 233 2.29 6.80 -2.64
N GLY A 234 3.36 6.87 -1.84
CA GLY A 234 3.43 6.19 -0.55
C GLY A 234 4.19 6.98 0.51
N LEU A 235 3.79 6.76 1.77
CA LEU A 235 4.32 7.40 2.97
C LEU A 235 5.30 6.46 3.68
N TRP A 236 6.48 6.96 4.05
CA TRP A 236 7.58 6.20 4.65
C TRP A 236 7.64 6.44 6.16
N ALA A 237 8.00 5.42 6.94
CA ALA A 237 8.15 5.50 8.40
C ALA A 237 9.60 5.85 8.77
#